data_AF-A0A7U3YF71-F1
#
_entry.id   AF-A0A7U3YF71-F1
#
_cell.length_a   1.000
_cell.length_b   1.000
_cell.length_c   1.000
_cell.angle_alpha   90.00
_cell.angle_beta   90.00
_cell.angle_gamma   90.00
#
_symmetry.space_group_name_H-M   'P 1'
#
loop_
_entity.id
_entity.type
_entity.pdbx_description
1 polymer ?
#
loop_
_entity_poly.entity_id
_entity_poly.type
_entity_poly.pdbx_seq_one_letter_code
_entity_poly.pdbx_strand_id
1 'polypeptide(L)'
;MIFKGETEGLLKLSEKVVSVFHQYRQVSRNDKEAGGVLLGRFIQNSEDVVVDWVTVPMERDVRKRYFFQKCREDHQRIIHAVWEESDGTCNYLGEWHTHPEPHPIPSPHDLREWKKVLKDTICDSDKLFGSSPFSVISTQS
;
A
#
# COMPACT_ATOMS: atom_id res chain seq x y z
N MET A 1 0.06 12.07 11.73
CA MET A 1 0.13 11.12 12.89
C MET A 1 1.43 10.34 12.79
N ILE A 2 2.13 10.05 13.90
CA ILE A 2 3.43 9.35 13.90
C ILE A 2 3.34 8.12 14.81
N PHE A 3 3.84 6.98 14.36
CA PHE A 3 3.94 5.72 15.10
C PHE A 3 5.39 5.27 15.15
N LYS A 4 5.79 4.61 16.24
CA LYS A 4 7.08 3.92 16.35
C LYS A 4 6.91 2.47 15.91
N GLY A 5 7.78 1.99 15.03
CA GLY A 5 7.81 0.58 14.63
C GLY A 5 8.33 -0.34 15.73
N GLU A 6 8.44 -1.63 15.42
CA GLU A 6 9.11 -2.62 16.29
C GLU A 6 10.64 -2.39 16.35
N THR A 7 11.20 -1.71 15.34
CA THR A 7 12.57 -1.19 15.32
C THR A 7 12.60 0.30 15.68
N GLU A 8 13.73 0.99 15.50
CA GLU A 8 13.84 2.44 15.75
C GLU A 8 13.12 3.30 14.69
N GLY A 9 12.66 2.72 13.58
CA GLY A 9 11.99 3.44 12.50
C GLY A 9 10.63 4.05 12.88
N LEU A 10 10.36 5.24 12.33
CA LEU A 10 9.10 5.97 12.50
C LEU A 10 8.20 5.86 11.26
N LEU A 11 6.92 5.58 11.49
CA LEU A 11 5.88 5.65 10.46
C LEU A 11 5.10 6.96 10.61
N LYS A 12 5.17 7.83 9.61
CA LYS A 12 4.38 9.06 9.54
C LYS A 12 3.22 8.92 8.55
N LEU A 13 1.99 9.08 9.04
CA LEU A 13 0.81 9.24 8.20
C LEU A 13 0.53 10.72 7.96
N SER A 14 0.37 11.10 6.69
CA SER A 14 -0.07 12.45 6.30
C SER A 14 -1.50 12.72 6.80
N GLU A 15 -1.85 14.00 6.98
CA GLU A 15 -3.21 14.38 7.40
C GLU A 15 -4.27 13.95 6.38
N LYS A 16 -3.91 13.93 5.10
CA LYS A 16 -4.77 13.44 4.02
C LYS A 16 -5.11 11.97 4.23
N VAL A 17 -4.10 11.14 4.54
CA VAL A 17 -4.29 9.71 4.82
C VAL A 17 -5.17 9.49 6.05
N VAL A 18 -4.90 10.23 7.13
CA VAL A 18 -5.71 10.15 8.36
C VAL A 18 -7.17 10.55 8.08
N SER A 19 -7.39 11.57 7.25
CA SER A 19 -8.74 11.99 6.85
C SER A 19 -9.48 10.92 6.06
N VAL A 20 -8.80 10.25 5.12
CA VAL A 20 -9.37 9.12 4.37
C VAL A 20 -9.72 7.98 5.32
N PHE A 21 -8.83 7.61 6.24
CA PHE A 21 -9.11 6.56 7.22
C PHE A 21 -10.32 6.90 8.08
N HIS A 22 -10.47 8.16 8.51
CA HIS A 22 -11.68 8.59 9.24
C HIS A 22 -12.96 8.52 8.40
N GLN A 23 -12.89 8.87 7.12
CA GLN A 23 -14.03 8.84 6.20
C GLN A 23 -14.57 7.43 5.96
N TYR A 24 -13.68 6.43 5.88
CA TYR A 24 -14.04 5.06 5.54
C TYR A 24 -14.25 4.14 6.75
N ARG A 25 -14.30 4.68 7.98
CA ARG A 25 -14.58 3.89 9.19
C ARG A 25 -15.93 3.19 9.08
N GLN A 26 -15.96 1.90 9.41
CA GLN A 26 -17.19 1.12 9.50
C GLN A 26 -17.89 1.36 10.85
N VAL A 27 -18.63 2.45 10.97
CA VAL A 27 -19.33 2.86 12.22
C VAL A 27 -20.74 2.28 12.29
N SER A 28 -21.44 2.25 11.15
CA SER A 28 -22.81 1.78 11.02
C SER A 28 -22.87 0.30 10.66
N ARG A 29 -23.98 -0.37 11.00
CA ARG A 29 -24.20 -1.79 10.68
C ARG A 29 -24.19 -2.12 9.19
N ASN A 30 -24.46 -1.12 8.35
CA ASN A 30 -24.50 -1.27 6.88
C ASN A 30 -23.19 -0.84 6.21
N ASP A 31 -22.22 -0.34 6.98
CA ASP A 31 -20.95 0.10 6.42
C ASP A 31 -20.15 -1.10 5.93
N LYS A 32 -19.70 -1.00 4.68
CA LYS A 32 -18.91 -2.03 4.03
C LYS A 32 -17.43 -1.79 4.28
N GLU A 33 -16.69 -2.88 4.26
CA GLU A 33 -15.25 -2.84 4.33
C GLU A 33 -14.72 -1.97 3.19
N ALA A 34 -13.79 -1.08 3.53
CA ALA A 34 -13.07 -0.26 2.59
C ALA A 34 -11.61 -0.66 2.67
N GLY A 35 -10.92 -0.58 1.54
CA GLY A 35 -9.48 -0.73 1.51
C GLY A 35 -8.90 -0.11 0.27
N GLY A 36 -7.60 -0.32 0.12
CA GLY A 36 -6.82 0.21 -0.97
C GLY A 36 -5.33 0.03 -0.70
N VAL A 37 -4.54 0.90 -1.31
CA VAL A 37 -3.09 0.85 -1.34
C VAL A 37 -2.51 2.04 -0.60
N LEU A 38 -1.42 1.80 0.13
CA LEU A 38 -0.60 2.81 0.80
C LEU A 38 0.52 3.24 -0.14
N LEU A 39 0.65 4.56 -0.37
CA LEU A 39 1.65 5.17 -1.23
C LEU A 39 2.45 6.21 -0.46
N GLY A 40 3.76 6.21 -0.64
CA GLY A 40 4.63 7.10 0.10
C GLY A 40 6.11 6.87 -0.11
N ARG A 41 6.94 7.27 0.85
CA ARG A 41 8.38 7.39 0.66
C ARG A 41 9.16 6.77 1.81
N PHE A 42 10.28 6.14 1.46
CA PHE A 42 11.32 5.77 2.41
C PHE A 42 12.27 6.96 2.59
N ILE A 43 12.56 7.32 3.84
CA ILE A 43 13.47 8.42 4.14
C ILE A 43 14.91 7.90 4.10
N GLN A 44 15.72 8.48 3.22
CA GLN A 44 17.12 8.08 3.03
C GLN A 44 17.90 8.13 4.34
N ASN A 45 18.75 7.12 4.55
CA ASN A 45 19.59 6.97 5.75
C ASN A 45 18.81 6.82 7.07
N SER A 46 17.57 6.34 7.01
CA SER A 46 16.76 6.00 8.17
C SER A 46 15.84 4.82 7.88
N GLU A 47 15.23 4.25 8.91
CA GLU A 47 14.15 3.28 8.79
C GLU A 47 12.77 3.97 8.72
N ASP A 48 12.74 5.29 8.55
CA ASP A 48 11.51 6.06 8.59
C ASP A 48 10.74 5.93 7.27
N VAL A 49 9.42 5.80 7.40
CA VAL A 49 8.48 5.67 6.30
C VAL A 49 7.43 6.76 6.42
N VAL A 50 7.18 7.47 5.32
CA VAL A 50 6.10 8.45 5.23
C VAL A 50 5.03 7.92 4.28
N VAL A 51 3.81 7.74 4.76
CA VAL A 51 2.64 7.48 3.92
C VAL A 51 2.04 8.82 3.54
N ASP A 52 2.28 9.23 2.30
CA ASP A 52 1.82 10.51 1.77
C ASP A 52 0.37 10.42 1.29
N TRP A 53 -0.01 9.29 0.69
CA TRP A 53 -1.32 9.10 0.07
C TRP A 53 -1.83 7.66 0.14
N VAL A 54 -3.13 7.49 -0.06
CA VAL A 54 -3.79 6.19 -0.13
C VAL A 54 -4.79 6.18 -1.27
N THR A 55 -4.91 5.05 -1.96
CA THR A 55 -6.06 4.85 -2.85
C THR A 55 -7.29 4.55 -2.01
N VAL A 56 -8.45 4.95 -2.51
CA VAL A 56 -9.76 4.65 -1.92
C VAL A 56 -10.42 3.49 -2.67
N PRO A 57 -11.48 2.87 -2.12
CA PRO A 57 -12.20 1.83 -2.82
C PRO A 57 -12.76 2.34 -4.15
N MET A 58 -12.53 1.59 -5.21
CA MET A 58 -12.93 1.90 -6.58
C MET A 58 -14.19 1.13 -6.98
N GLU A 59 -14.78 1.52 -8.11
CA GLU A 59 -16.05 0.98 -8.59
C GLU A 59 -16.01 -0.55 -8.80
N ARG A 60 -14.88 -1.07 -9.29
CA ARG A 60 -14.69 -2.49 -9.57
C ARG A 60 -14.24 -3.30 -8.35
N ASP A 61 -14.11 -2.67 -7.19
CA ASP A 61 -13.79 -3.38 -5.96
C ASP A 61 -15.02 -4.10 -5.40
N VAL A 62 -14.80 -5.31 -4.89
CA VAL A 62 -15.84 -6.07 -4.22
C VAL A 62 -15.81 -5.73 -2.74
N ARG A 63 -16.89 -5.08 -2.28
CA ARG A 63 -17.04 -4.63 -0.89
C ARG A 63 -18.25 -5.27 -0.22
N LYS A 64 -18.01 -6.01 0.86
CA LYS A 64 -19.03 -6.50 1.80
C LYS A 64 -18.65 -6.04 3.21
N ARG A 65 -19.48 -6.37 4.21
CA ARG A 65 -19.26 -5.90 5.58
C ARG A 65 -17.98 -6.45 6.25
N TYR A 66 -17.58 -7.66 5.88
CA TYR A 66 -16.42 -8.38 6.44
C TYR A 66 -15.53 -8.93 5.31
N PHE A 67 -15.52 -8.25 4.17
CA PHE A 67 -14.73 -8.66 3.03
C PHE A 67 -14.48 -7.47 2.10
N PHE A 68 -13.21 -7.23 1.81
CA PHE A 68 -12.75 -6.33 0.77
C PHE A 68 -11.87 -7.09 -0.24
N GLN A 69 -12.12 -6.90 -1.53
CA GLN A 69 -11.24 -7.37 -2.59
C GLN A 69 -11.09 -6.27 -3.64
N LYS A 70 -9.84 -5.78 -3.79
CA LYS A 70 -9.50 -4.76 -4.79
C LYS A 70 -9.47 -5.33 -6.21
N CYS A 71 -9.82 -4.51 -7.20
CA CYS A 71 -9.50 -4.75 -8.59
C CYS A 71 -8.03 -4.41 -8.84
N ARG A 72 -7.20 -5.44 -9.09
CA ARG A 72 -5.75 -5.27 -9.21
C ARG A 72 -5.37 -4.27 -10.30
N GLU A 73 -6.05 -4.31 -11.45
CA GLU A 73 -5.73 -3.48 -12.61
C GLU A 73 -5.95 -1.99 -12.34
N ASP A 74 -7.01 -1.64 -11.60
CA ASP A 74 -7.31 -0.23 -11.31
C ASP A 74 -6.32 0.38 -10.33
N HIS A 75 -6.04 -0.33 -9.24
CA HIS A 75 -5.06 0.14 -8.27
C HIS A 75 -3.64 0.16 -8.87
N GLN A 76 -3.29 -0.83 -9.71
CA GLN A 76 -1.98 -0.86 -10.37
C GLN A 76 -1.76 0.35 -11.29
N ARG A 77 -2.78 0.76 -12.05
CA ARG A 77 -2.69 1.98 -12.89
C ARG A 77 -2.40 3.21 -12.06
N ILE A 78 -3.03 3.35 -10.89
CA ILE A 78 -2.77 4.48 -9.99
C ILE A 78 -1.35 4.41 -9.42
N ILE A 79 -0.89 3.23 -9.00
CA ILE A 79 0.48 3.04 -8.51
C ILE A 79 1.48 3.50 -9.57
N HIS A 80 1.31 3.08 -10.82
CA HIS A 80 2.20 3.49 -11.92
C HIS A 80 2.14 4.99 -12.18
N ALA A 81 0.95 5.59 -12.26
CA ALA A 81 0.81 7.02 -12.51
C ALA A 81 1.50 7.86 -11.42
N VAL A 82 1.31 7.49 -10.14
CA VAL A 82 1.96 8.19 -9.02
C VAL A 82 3.47 7.98 -9.00
N TRP A 83 3.93 6.77 -9.36
CA TRP A 83 5.36 6.49 -9.50
C TRP A 83 6.00 7.40 -10.54
N GLU A 84 5.40 7.48 -11.74
CA GLU A 84 5.88 8.30 -12.85
C GLU A 84 5.83 9.80 -12.52
N GLU A 85 4.71 10.30 -12.00
CA GLU A 85 4.54 11.71 -11.64
C GLU A 85 5.49 12.17 -10.52
N SER A 86 5.93 11.24 -9.67
CA SER A 86 6.86 11.52 -8.57
C SER A 86 8.33 11.31 -8.92
N ASP A 87 8.67 11.09 -10.20
CA ASP A 87 10.01 10.73 -10.67
C ASP A 87 10.60 9.53 -9.90
N GLY A 88 9.76 8.56 -9.56
CA GLY A 88 10.15 7.35 -8.83
C GLY A 88 10.43 7.56 -7.34
N THR A 89 9.92 8.63 -6.74
CA THR A 89 10.09 8.86 -5.30
C THR A 89 8.95 8.26 -4.47
N CYS A 90 7.71 8.23 -4.98
CA CYS A 90 6.53 7.74 -4.27
C CYS A 90 6.23 6.26 -4.57
N ASN A 91 6.60 5.39 -3.64
CA ASN A 91 6.56 3.94 -3.71
C ASN A 91 5.23 3.33 -3.22
N TYR A 92 4.98 2.09 -3.65
CA TYR A 92 4.03 1.18 -3.03
C TYR A 92 4.54 0.72 -1.65
N LEU A 93 3.75 0.94 -0.60
CA LEU A 93 4.10 0.61 0.79
C LEU A 93 3.27 -0.54 1.37
N GLY A 94 2.22 -0.99 0.69
CA GLY A 94 1.35 -2.06 1.14
C GLY A 94 -0.13 -1.78 0.91
N GLU A 95 -0.99 -2.54 1.59
CA GLU A 95 -2.44 -2.42 1.50
C GLU A 95 -3.03 -2.00 2.84
N TRP A 96 -4.15 -1.31 2.81
CA TRP A 96 -4.96 -0.99 3.98
C TRP A 96 -6.38 -1.51 3.77
N HIS A 97 -7.05 -1.85 4.85
CA HIS A 97 -8.48 -2.06 4.88
C HIS A 97 -9.02 -1.77 6.28
N THR A 98 -10.32 -1.50 6.37
CA THR A 98 -11.03 -1.32 7.63
C THR A 98 -11.46 -2.67 8.17
N HIS A 99 -11.54 -2.83 9.49
CA HIS A 99 -12.30 -3.93 10.08
C HIS A 99 -13.46 -3.36 10.91
N PRO A 100 -14.59 -4.07 10.99
CA PRO A 100 -15.72 -3.68 11.84
C PRO A 100 -15.48 -3.96 13.33
N GLU A 101 -14.37 -4.60 13.69
CA GLU A 101 -14.02 -4.93 15.06
C GLU A 101 -13.28 -3.76 15.74
N PRO A 102 -13.60 -3.44 17.01
CA PRO A 102 -12.98 -2.32 17.73
C PRO A 102 -11.48 -2.51 17.99
N HIS A 103 -11.01 -3.76 17.95
CA HIS A 103 -9.61 -4.13 17.88
C HIS A 103 -9.43 -4.94 16.60
N PRO A 104 -8.73 -4.44 15.57
CA PRO A 104 -8.54 -5.18 14.33
C PRO A 104 -7.70 -6.42 14.63
N ILE A 105 -8.34 -7.59 14.72
CA ILE A 105 -7.65 -8.87 14.76
C ILE A 105 -7.50 -9.29 13.30
N PRO A 106 -6.27 -9.34 12.75
CA PRO A 106 -6.08 -9.75 11.36
C PRO A 106 -6.63 -11.16 11.18
N SER A 107 -7.50 -11.34 10.19
CA SER A 107 -8.09 -12.64 9.93
C SER A 107 -7.02 -13.63 9.45
N PRO A 108 -7.27 -14.95 9.50
CA PRO A 108 -6.38 -15.94 8.90
C PRO A 108 -6.14 -15.71 7.40
N HIS A 109 -7.01 -14.97 6.71
CA HIS A 109 -6.79 -14.53 5.33
C HIS A 109 -5.77 -13.39 5.27
N ASP A 110 -5.93 -12.37 6.11
CA ASP A 110 -4.99 -11.24 6.22
C ASP A 110 -3.59 -11.71 6.60
N LEU A 111 -3.49 -12.65 7.56
CA LEU A 111 -2.21 -13.26 7.94
C LEU A 111 -1.58 -14.08 6.81
N ARG A 112 -2.37 -14.69 5.92
CA ARG A 112 -1.84 -15.42 4.75
C ARG A 112 -1.40 -14.46 3.64
N GLU A 113 -2.16 -13.41 3.40
CA GLU A 113 -1.79 -12.36 2.44
C GLU A 113 -0.56 -11.59 2.93
N TRP A 114 -0.46 -11.26 4.22
CA TRP A 114 0.75 -10.69 4.82
C TRP A 114 1.94 -11.62 4.73
N LYS A 115 1.77 -12.94 4.98
CA LYS A 115 2.86 -13.91 4.80
C LYS A 115 3.30 -14.06 3.34
N LYS A 116 2.39 -13.94 2.38
CA LYS A 116 2.73 -13.92 0.95
C LYS A 116 3.46 -12.63 0.60
N VAL A 117 2.93 -11.48 0.98
CA VAL A 117 3.57 -10.17 0.76
C VAL A 117 4.94 -10.12 1.43
N LEU A 118 5.12 -10.61 2.65
CA LEU A 118 6.43 -10.61 3.32
C LEU A 118 7.41 -11.59 2.67
N LYS A 119 6.94 -12.78 2.25
CA LYS A 119 7.78 -13.79 1.58
C LYS A 119 8.16 -13.36 0.15
N ASP A 120 7.23 -12.72 -0.54
CA ASP A 120 7.46 -12.14 -1.85
C ASP A 120 8.30 -10.87 -1.70
N THR A 121 8.10 -9.96 -0.75
CA THR A 121 8.96 -8.76 -0.57
C THR A 121 10.44 -9.11 -0.28
N ILE A 122 10.70 -10.23 0.42
CA ILE A 122 12.08 -10.73 0.68
C ILE A 122 12.69 -11.39 -0.58
N CYS A 123 11.89 -11.76 -1.59
CA CYS A 123 12.32 -12.42 -2.84
C CYS A 123 12.10 -11.57 -4.11
N ASP A 124 11.26 -10.54 -4.02
CA ASP A 124 10.81 -9.62 -5.06
C ASP A 124 11.48 -8.25 -4.93
N SER A 125 12.36 -8.02 -3.95
CA SER A 125 13.37 -6.96 -4.15
C SER A 125 14.10 -7.17 -5.50
N ASP A 126 14.16 -8.40 -6.00
CA ASP A 126 14.69 -8.75 -7.32
C ASP A 126 13.62 -8.97 -8.41
N LYS A 127 12.32 -8.86 -8.11
CA LYS A 127 11.22 -9.25 -9.05
C LYS A 127 9.94 -8.39 -9.03
N LEU A 128 9.72 -7.52 -8.05
CA LEU A 128 8.93 -6.29 -8.21
C LEU A 128 9.73 -5.24 -9.01
N PHE A 129 11.06 -5.39 -9.06
CA PHE A 129 11.92 -4.97 -10.16
C PHE A 129 12.21 -6.16 -11.10
N GLY A 130 11.17 -6.66 -11.78
CA GLY A 130 11.35 -7.60 -12.88
C GLY A 130 12.12 -6.93 -14.02
N SER A 131 13.43 -7.20 -14.07
CA SER A 131 14.46 -6.89 -15.07
C SER A 131 15.09 -5.48 -15.05
N SER A 132 16.14 -5.31 -14.23
CA SER A 132 17.43 -4.93 -14.82
C SER A 132 18.11 -6.25 -15.22
N PRO A 133 18.50 -6.49 -16.49
CA PRO A 133 19.70 -5.88 -17.06
C PRO A 133 19.68 -5.67 -18.60
N PHE A 134 20.04 -4.49 -19.11
CA PHE A 134 20.66 -4.42 -20.43
C PHE A 134 21.86 -3.46 -20.40
N SER A 135 23.02 -4.09 -20.30
CA SER A 135 24.33 -3.52 -20.53
C SER A 135 24.57 -3.38 -22.04
N VAL A 136 24.93 -2.16 -22.45
CA VAL A 136 25.85 -1.78 -23.54
C VAL A 136 25.47 -2.08 -25.01
N ILE A 137 25.65 -1.04 -25.84
CA ILE A 137 26.42 -0.95 -27.11
C ILE A 137 25.65 -0.19 -28.21
N SER A 138 26.12 1.03 -28.43
CA SER A 138 26.35 1.74 -29.70
C SER A 138 25.82 1.11 -30.99
N THR A 139 25.10 1.92 -31.77
CA THR A 139 25.34 2.02 -33.20
C THR A 139 25.35 3.50 -33.59
N GLN A 140 26.54 3.99 -33.96
CA GLN A 140 26.68 5.12 -34.88
C GLN A 140 26.34 4.63 -36.29
N SER A 141 25.57 5.44 -37.00
CA SER A 141 25.81 5.87 -38.39
C SER A 141 24.86 7.00 -38.71
#